data_AF-A0A371DQZ2-F1
#
_entry.id   AF-A0A371DQZ2-F1
#
_cell.length_a   1.000
_cell.length_b   1.000
_cell.length_c   1.000
_cell.angle_alpha   90.00
_cell.angle_beta   90.00
_cell.angle_gamma   90.00
#
_symmetry.space_group_name_H-M   'P 1'
#
loop_
_entity.id
_entity.type
_entity.pdbx_description
1 polymer ?
#
loop_
_entity_poly.entity_id
_entity_poly.type
_entity_poly.pdbx_seq_one_letter_code
_entity_poly.pdbx_strand_id
1 'polypeptide(L)'
;MSTEPYVNNFSGNPLNRLAWLRTSQPFLNAIVHAPATRWLVFRDGQPLIQTSGEAPVNPSKHSLARLTTRDVRPLLGPEPFFSQGQREGQLAPADEKKLEAARLRGTPIVFLGLHESQTTFAAALPSSDFSAKTDLQTLTSNVQGSAYFSLDVTDVDSAELDNVLASSVATTQEGLKLTFSEPRAVMSTLDAFEAAIFAEARSMIDWNARNKYCPSCGSSVFSSWAGWKLTCSSLLPWADNAGKKPCPTATGLHNFAHPRTDAVVIMAVIDQTGDKVLLGRNKKWPPKFWSCMSGFIEPGESFEDAVQREMWEEAGVKVFDVRYHSSQPWPYPSTIMVGMYATANSDEPLRTDLDNELDEARWFTREELLAVLSHTDGTNLSRQDHKQLSAAAEGSNPHAKPDEANAQPKAAVGTRTASNDGPAFKIPPRTAIGGVIISEWAYGRAGPQPVSPKTANL
;
A
#
# COMPACT_ATOMS: atom_id res chain seq x y z
N MET A 1 -11.66 6.30 -28.57
CA MET A 1 -11.50 5.69 -27.23
C MET A 1 -10.02 5.70 -26.93
N SER A 2 -9.59 6.38 -25.86
CA SER A 2 -8.18 6.35 -25.43
C SER A 2 -7.80 4.90 -25.11
N THR A 3 -6.74 4.40 -25.72
CA THR A 3 -6.21 3.04 -25.52
C THR A 3 -5.24 2.98 -24.34
N GLU A 4 -5.10 4.06 -23.57
CA GLU A 4 -4.28 4.03 -22.35
C GLU A 4 -5.06 3.33 -21.21
N PRO A 5 -4.53 2.25 -20.63
CA PRO A 5 -5.12 1.66 -19.43
C PRO A 5 -5.11 2.70 -18.29
N TYR A 6 -6.17 2.71 -17.47
CA TYR A 6 -6.25 3.58 -16.30
C TYR A 6 -5.06 3.33 -15.37
N VAL A 7 -4.12 4.29 -15.29
CA VAL A 7 -2.96 4.18 -14.40
C VAL A 7 -3.35 4.63 -13.00
N ASN A 8 -3.81 3.69 -12.19
CA ASN A 8 -3.97 3.93 -10.76
C ASN A 8 -2.61 3.82 -10.07
N ASN A 9 -2.24 4.82 -9.27
CA ASN A 9 -1.05 4.75 -8.43
C ASN A 9 -1.09 3.48 -7.56
N PHE A 10 0.07 2.93 -7.14
CA PHE A 10 0.18 1.66 -6.40
C PHE A 10 -0.21 0.38 -7.17
N SER A 11 -0.89 0.48 -8.32
CA SER A 11 -1.19 -0.67 -9.19
C SER A 11 -0.02 -0.97 -10.13
N GLY A 12 -0.07 -2.12 -10.81
CA GLY A 12 0.91 -2.47 -11.85
C GLY A 12 2.27 -2.87 -11.28
N ASN A 13 2.28 -3.63 -10.18
CA ASN A 13 3.51 -4.04 -9.51
C ASN A 13 4.46 -4.77 -10.51
N PRO A 14 5.70 -4.27 -10.67
CA PRO A 14 6.65 -4.76 -11.68
C PRO A 14 7.36 -6.05 -11.26
N LEU A 15 7.17 -6.51 -10.03
CA LEU A 15 7.82 -7.69 -9.51
C LEU A 15 7.06 -8.94 -9.94
N ASN A 16 7.78 -9.89 -10.52
CA ASN A 16 7.34 -11.27 -10.52
C ASN A 16 7.38 -11.77 -9.07
N ARG A 17 6.20 -12.02 -8.47
CA ARG A 17 6.09 -12.35 -7.04
C ARG A 17 6.65 -13.72 -6.68
N LEU A 18 6.89 -14.59 -7.66
CA LEU A 18 7.47 -15.94 -7.50
C LEU A 18 6.84 -16.72 -6.33
N ALA A 19 5.51 -16.70 -6.22
CA ALA A 19 4.80 -17.18 -5.03
C ALA A 19 5.08 -18.67 -4.72
N TRP A 20 5.38 -19.47 -5.74
CA TRP A 20 5.73 -20.88 -5.60
C TRP A 20 7.11 -21.13 -4.97
N LEU A 21 7.99 -20.12 -4.90
CA LEU A 21 9.31 -20.21 -4.28
C LEU A 21 9.34 -19.70 -2.83
N ARG A 22 8.22 -19.17 -2.32
CA ARG A 22 8.14 -18.62 -0.95
C ARG A 22 8.41 -19.66 0.14
N THR A 23 8.25 -20.95 -0.16
CA THR A 23 8.56 -22.06 0.75
C THR A 23 9.97 -22.61 0.57
N SER A 24 10.68 -22.21 -0.50
CA SER A 24 11.98 -22.76 -0.87
C SER A 24 13.09 -22.11 -0.04
N GLN A 25 13.53 -22.83 0.99
CA GLN A 25 14.64 -22.43 1.83
C GLN A 25 15.96 -22.21 1.06
N PRO A 26 16.40 -23.11 0.14
CA PRO A 26 17.65 -22.91 -0.59
C PRO A 26 17.59 -21.66 -1.46
N PHE A 27 16.46 -21.43 -2.14
CA PHE A 27 16.24 -20.24 -2.96
C PHE A 27 16.36 -18.95 -2.14
N LEU A 28 15.60 -18.85 -1.05
CA LEU A 28 15.53 -17.62 -0.26
C LEU A 28 16.86 -17.29 0.41
N ASN A 29 17.54 -18.29 0.99
CA ASN A 29 18.85 -18.05 1.58
C ASN A 29 19.90 -17.74 0.51
N ALA A 30 19.82 -18.28 -0.71
CA ALA A 30 20.71 -17.89 -1.81
C ALA A 30 20.46 -16.45 -2.28
N ILE A 31 19.20 -16.11 -2.60
CA ILE A 31 18.86 -14.85 -3.25
C ILE A 31 19.05 -13.65 -2.33
N VAL A 32 18.99 -13.82 -1.00
CA VAL A 32 19.38 -12.76 -0.05
C VAL A 32 20.80 -12.26 -0.31
N HIS A 33 21.74 -13.15 -0.64
CA HIS A 33 23.14 -12.77 -0.90
C HIS A 33 23.41 -12.25 -2.30
N ALA A 34 22.44 -12.33 -3.22
CA ALA A 34 22.64 -11.87 -4.59
C ALA A 34 23.00 -10.37 -4.59
N PRO A 35 24.06 -9.94 -5.31
CA PRO A 35 24.48 -8.52 -5.33
C PRO A 35 23.39 -7.55 -5.83
N ALA A 36 22.46 -8.05 -6.65
CA ALA A 36 21.33 -7.29 -7.19
C ALA A 36 20.15 -7.15 -6.21
N THR A 37 20.18 -7.83 -5.06
CA THR A 37 19.11 -7.77 -4.06
C THR A 37 18.99 -6.38 -3.45
N ARG A 38 17.74 -5.92 -3.32
CA ARG A 38 17.38 -4.61 -2.79
C ARG A 38 16.42 -4.74 -1.61
N TRP A 39 16.64 -3.90 -0.62
CA TRP A 39 15.91 -3.88 0.65
C TRP A 39 15.17 -2.57 0.80
N LEU A 40 13.86 -2.66 1.00
CA LEU A 40 13.02 -1.56 1.42
C LEU A 40 12.90 -1.60 2.95
N VAL A 41 13.40 -0.58 3.62
CA VAL A 41 13.43 -0.53 5.08
C VAL A 41 12.26 0.30 5.60
N PHE A 42 11.59 -0.22 6.63
CA PHE A 42 10.45 0.42 7.27
C PHE A 42 10.67 0.54 8.78
N ARG A 43 10.19 1.63 9.37
CA ARG A 43 10.14 1.83 10.82
C ARG A 43 8.78 2.40 11.21
N ASP A 44 8.04 1.72 12.07
CA ASP A 44 6.66 2.08 12.44
C ASP A 44 5.76 2.29 11.20
N GLY A 45 5.95 1.44 10.18
CA GLY A 45 5.30 1.55 8.88
C GLY A 45 5.81 2.69 7.98
N GLN A 46 6.67 3.59 8.45
CA GLN A 46 7.24 4.65 7.63
C GLN A 46 8.33 4.08 6.70
N PRO A 47 8.28 4.34 5.37
CA PRO A 47 9.35 3.92 4.47
C PRO A 47 10.60 4.79 4.66
N LEU A 48 11.76 4.17 4.53
CA LEU A 48 13.01 4.88 4.35
C LEU A 48 13.06 5.49 2.95
N ILE A 49 13.24 6.81 2.88
CA ILE A 49 13.43 7.55 1.64
C ILE A 49 14.86 8.06 1.53
N GLN A 50 15.32 8.24 0.29
CA GLN A 50 16.62 8.82 -0.03
C GLN A 50 16.44 10.17 -0.74
N THR A 51 17.37 11.09 -0.48
CA THR A 51 17.42 12.41 -1.12
C THR A 51 18.87 12.73 -1.53
N SER A 52 19.07 13.22 -2.76
CA SER A 52 20.40 13.60 -3.26
C SER A 52 20.89 14.87 -2.57
N GLY A 53 22.11 14.84 -2.01
CA GLY A 53 22.75 16.00 -1.38
C GLY A 53 23.22 17.09 -2.36
N GLU A 54 23.41 16.75 -3.64
CA GLU A 54 23.88 17.67 -4.69
C GLU A 54 22.97 17.62 -5.92
N ALA A 55 22.54 18.79 -6.42
CA ALA A 55 21.69 18.89 -7.59
C ALA A 55 22.46 18.54 -8.89
N PRO A 56 21.79 17.87 -9.84
CA PRO A 56 21.49 18.58 -11.08
C PRO A 56 20.00 18.49 -11.47
N VAL A 57 19.47 19.63 -11.93
CA VAL A 57 18.19 19.86 -12.62
C VAL A 57 16.88 19.58 -11.85
N ASN A 58 16.85 18.76 -10.78
CA ASN A 58 15.62 18.59 -9.98
C ASN A 58 15.87 18.41 -8.46
N PRO A 59 16.00 19.50 -7.68
CA PRO A 59 16.37 19.50 -6.26
C PRO A 59 15.27 18.98 -5.29
N SER A 60 14.35 18.13 -5.76
CA SER A 60 13.16 17.69 -4.99
C SER A 60 12.79 16.22 -5.09
N LYS A 61 13.60 15.36 -5.75
CA LYS A 61 13.22 13.96 -5.94
C LYS A 61 13.52 13.11 -4.69
N HIS A 62 12.58 13.10 -3.74
CA HIS A 62 12.48 12.04 -2.74
C HIS A 62 12.13 10.74 -3.47
N SER A 63 12.88 9.67 -3.22
CA SER A 63 12.65 8.33 -3.78
C SER A 63 12.72 7.28 -2.68
N LEU A 64 12.20 6.08 -2.92
CA LEU A 64 12.36 4.98 -1.96
C LEU A 64 13.83 4.59 -1.88
N ALA A 65 14.36 4.52 -0.65
CA ALA A 65 15.69 3.98 -0.44
C ALA A 65 15.69 2.48 -0.76
N ARG A 66 16.65 2.05 -1.58
CA ARG A 66 16.81 0.65 -2.01
C ARG A 66 18.18 0.16 -1.57
N LEU A 67 18.29 -0.23 -0.31
CA LEU A 67 19.56 -0.63 0.29
C LEU A 67 20.02 -2.00 -0.25
N THR A 68 21.32 -2.24 -0.25
CA THR A 68 21.92 -3.53 -0.61
C THR A 68 21.91 -4.49 0.59
N THR A 69 22.09 -5.79 0.34
CA THR A 69 22.28 -6.76 1.44
C THR A 69 23.50 -6.42 2.30
N ARG A 70 24.54 -5.80 1.73
CA ARG A 70 25.70 -5.32 2.49
C ARG A 70 25.29 -4.28 3.54
N ASP A 71 24.43 -3.34 3.15
CA ASP A 71 23.97 -2.26 4.03
C ASP A 71 23.18 -2.81 5.22
N VAL A 72 22.21 -3.68 4.96
CA VAL A 72 21.31 -4.17 6.01
C VAL A 72 21.86 -5.37 6.77
N ARG A 73 23.03 -5.90 6.42
CA ARG A 73 23.56 -7.14 7.01
C ARG A 73 23.59 -7.14 8.55
N PRO A 74 24.00 -6.05 9.24
CA PRO A 74 23.99 -6.02 10.70
C PRO A 74 22.59 -6.27 11.30
N LEU A 75 21.54 -5.91 10.58
CA LEU A 75 20.14 -5.99 11.02
C LEU A 75 19.48 -7.36 10.77
N LEU A 76 20.10 -8.23 9.98
CA LEU A 76 19.48 -9.50 9.57
C LEU A 76 19.64 -10.63 10.60
N GLY A 77 20.53 -10.46 11.59
CA GLY A 77 20.92 -11.52 12.52
C GLY A 77 21.80 -12.59 11.86
N PRO A 78 22.06 -13.72 12.55
CA PRO A 78 22.86 -14.80 11.98
C PRO A 78 22.05 -15.64 10.98
N GLU A 79 22.80 -16.32 10.12
CA GLU A 79 22.25 -17.32 9.21
C GLU A 79 21.83 -18.61 9.95
N PRO A 80 20.86 -19.36 9.42
CA PRO A 80 20.10 -19.08 8.20
C PRO A 80 19.08 -17.95 8.40
N PHE A 81 18.83 -17.17 7.36
CA PHE A 81 17.86 -16.08 7.42
C PHE A 81 16.42 -16.58 7.37
N PHE A 82 16.18 -17.61 6.54
CA PHE A 82 14.90 -18.29 6.40
C PHE A 82 15.03 -19.77 6.75
N SER A 83 13.93 -20.33 7.26
CA SER A 83 13.83 -21.70 7.79
C SER A 83 14.74 -21.91 9.00
N GLN A 84 14.59 -21.03 9.98
CA GLN A 84 15.33 -21.13 11.23
C GLN A 84 14.84 -22.33 12.05
N GLY A 85 15.80 -23.08 12.61
CA GLY A 85 15.55 -24.20 13.51
C GLY A 85 15.28 -23.76 14.95
N GLN A 86 15.32 -24.75 15.86
CA GLN A 86 15.08 -24.50 17.28
C GLN A 86 16.13 -23.58 17.89
N ARG A 87 17.39 -23.66 17.43
CA ARG A 87 18.50 -22.85 17.95
C ARG A 87 19.00 -21.86 16.91
N GLU A 88 19.66 -20.81 17.37
CA GLU A 88 20.37 -19.86 16.51
C GLU A 88 21.47 -20.58 15.71
N GLY A 89 21.66 -20.21 14.44
CA GLY A 89 22.57 -20.93 13.55
C GLY A 89 22.02 -22.24 12.97
N GLN A 90 20.90 -22.74 13.49
CA GLN A 90 20.34 -24.03 13.08
C GLN A 90 19.37 -23.86 11.91
N LEU A 91 19.49 -24.73 10.93
CA LEU A 91 18.54 -24.89 9.84
C LEU A 91 17.36 -25.78 10.26
N ALA A 92 16.15 -25.39 9.89
CA ALA A 92 14.97 -26.20 10.13
C ALA A 92 14.99 -27.48 9.28
N PRO A 93 14.42 -28.60 9.78
CA PRO A 93 14.18 -29.79 8.96
C PRO A 93 13.30 -29.47 7.75
N ALA A 94 13.71 -29.96 6.57
CA ALA A 94 13.02 -29.67 5.30
C ALA A 94 11.67 -30.39 5.15
N ASP A 95 11.42 -31.42 5.96
CA ASP A 95 10.19 -32.21 5.99
C ASP A 95 9.09 -31.60 6.87
N GLU A 96 9.42 -30.61 7.71
CA GLU A 96 8.45 -29.94 8.58
C GLU A 96 7.77 -28.76 7.87
N LYS A 97 6.55 -28.99 7.38
CA LYS A 97 5.75 -27.98 6.65
C LYS A 97 5.52 -26.69 7.43
N LYS A 98 5.46 -26.74 8.76
CA LYS A 98 5.26 -25.54 9.59
C LYS A 98 6.51 -24.64 9.63
N LEU A 99 7.67 -25.16 9.21
CA LEU A 99 8.95 -24.45 9.24
C LEU A 99 9.42 -23.95 7.86
N GLU A 100 8.61 -24.12 6.81
CA GLU A 100 8.90 -23.65 5.45
C GLU A 100 9.18 -22.14 5.42
N ALA A 101 10.44 -21.78 5.19
CA ALA A 101 10.93 -20.40 5.22
C ALA A 101 10.57 -19.68 6.53
N ALA A 102 10.58 -20.40 7.65
CA ALA A 102 10.26 -19.83 8.96
C ALA A 102 11.29 -18.78 9.41
N ARG A 103 10.78 -17.64 9.85
CA ARG A 103 11.51 -16.54 10.49
C ARG A 103 11.04 -16.47 11.95
N LEU A 104 11.80 -17.11 12.83
CA LEU A 104 11.54 -17.24 14.25
C LEU A 104 12.24 -16.16 15.09
N ARG A 105 13.32 -15.59 14.56
CA ARG A 105 14.24 -14.69 15.26
C ARG A 105 14.74 -13.59 14.35
N GLY A 106 15.15 -12.49 14.99
CA GLY A 106 15.65 -11.30 14.34
C GLY A 106 14.53 -10.48 13.70
N THR A 107 14.96 -9.44 13.01
CA THR A 107 14.09 -8.47 12.34
C THR A 107 13.16 -9.16 11.34
N PRO A 108 11.86 -8.81 11.29
CA PRO A 108 10.93 -9.35 10.31
C PRO A 108 11.36 -9.02 8.87
N ILE A 109 11.29 -10.02 7.99
CA ILE A 109 11.67 -9.92 6.58
C ILE A 109 10.53 -10.47 5.73
N VAL A 110 10.20 -9.78 4.63
CA VAL A 110 9.27 -10.28 3.61
C VAL A 110 9.96 -10.30 2.26
N PHE A 111 9.88 -11.42 1.54
CA PHE A 111 10.25 -11.48 0.13
C PHE A 111 9.11 -10.94 -0.73
N LEU A 112 9.37 -9.89 -1.51
CA LEU A 112 8.36 -9.21 -2.33
C LEU A 112 8.29 -9.81 -3.74
N GLY A 113 9.45 -10.16 -4.30
CA GLY A 113 9.54 -10.76 -5.62
C GLY A 113 10.85 -10.43 -6.33
N LEU A 114 10.88 -10.69 -7.63
CA LEU A 114 12.00 -10.46 -8.51
C LEU A 114 11.61 -9.46 -9.61
N HIS A 115 12.40 -8.39 -9.76
CA HIS A 115 12.29 -7.50 -10.91
C HIS A 115 13.15 -8.05 -12.05
N GLU A 116 12.50 -8.65 -13.04
CA GLU A 116 13.14 -9.28 -14.19
C GLU A 116 13.24 -8.25 -15.32
N SER A 117 14.37 -7.55 -15.42
CA SER A 117 14.48 -6.36 -16.28
C SER A 117 14.36 -6.63 -17.79
N GLN A 118 14.42 -7.88 -18.25
CA GLN A 118 14.48 -8.23 -19.69
C GLN A 118 13.93 -9.62 -20.09
N THR A 119 13.10 -10.29 -19.29
CA THR A 119 12.68 -11.67 -19.64
C THR A 119 11.48 -11.70 -20.60
N THR A 120 11.64 -12.39 -21.72
CA THR A 120 10.50 -13.04 -22.39
C THR A 120 10.02 -14.18 -21.49
N PHE A 121 8.74 -14.53 -21.52
CA PHE A 121 8.13 -15.59 -20.68
C PHE A 121 8.90 -16.94 -20.66
N ALA A 122 9.81 -17.17 -21.61
CA ALA A 122 10.66 -18.36 -21.71
C ALA A 122 11.78 -18.46 -20.67
N ALA A 123 12.07 -17.41 -19.89
CA ALA A 123 13.13 -17.40 -18.86
C ALA A 123 12.60 -17.49 -17.41
N ALA A 124 11.33 -17.88 -17.22
CA ALA A 124 10.73 -18.05 -15.90
C ALA A 124 11.50 -19.11 -15.09
N LEU A 125 11.82 -18.79 -13.83
CA LEU A 125 12.59 -19.62 -12.90
C LEU A 125 11.77 -20.83 -12.37
N PRO A 126 11.97 -22.06 -12.88
CA PRO A 126 11.18 -23.21 -12.44
C PRO A 126 11.66 -23.72 -11.08
N SER A 127 10.76 -24.20 -10.23
CA SER A 127 11.09 -24.71 -8.89
C SER A 127 12.15 -25.81 -8.87
N SER A 128 12.26 -26.58 -9.95
CA SER A 128 13.25 -27.66 -10.12
C SER A 128 14.68 -27.19 -10.01
N ASP A 129 14.95 -25.96 -10.47
CA ASP A 129 16.31 -25.41 -10.55
C ASP A 129 16.80 -24.97 -9.16
N PHE A 130 15.87 -24.82 -8.22
CA PHE A 130 16.11 -24.36 -6.85
C PHE A 130 15.92 -25.45 -5.79
N SER A 131 16.12 -26.71 -6.17
CA SER A 131 16.11 -27.84 -5.25
C SER A 131 17.31 -27.80 -4.28
N ALA A 132 17.18 -28.46 -3.12
CA ALA A 132 18.26 -28.57 -2.12
C ALA A 132 19.53 -29.28 -2.62
N LYS A 133 19.54 -29.81 -3.86
CA LYS A 133 20.68 -30.47 -4.49
C LYS A 133 21.54 -29.52 -5.32
N THR A 134 21.07 -28.31 -5.61
CA THR A 134 21.82 -27.29 -6.36
C THR A 134 22.64 -26.45 -5.38
N ASP A 135 23.93 -26.22 -5.65
CA ASP A 135 24.78 -25.39 -4.79
C ASP A 135 24.38 -23.89 -4.88
N LEU A 136 24.63 -23.15 -3.78
CA LEU A 136 24.23 -21.74 -3.64
C LEU A 136 24.83 -20.81 -4.70
N GLN A 137 26.03 -21.14 -5.21
CA GLN A 137 26.73 -20.31 -6.19
C GLN A 137 26.09 -20.44 -7.56
N THR A 138 25.76 -21.67 -7.97
CA THR A 138 24.99 -21.98 -9.18
C THR A 138 23.57 -21.40 -9.10
N LEU A 139 22.92 -21.46 -7.94
CA LEU A 139 21.61 -20.84 -7.73
C LEU A 139 21.64 -19.33 -7.95
N THR A 140 22.66 -18.67 -7.41
CA THR A 140 22.79 -17.21 -7.49
C THR A 140 23.11 -16.74 -8.91
N SER A 141 23.92 -17.50 -9.68
CA SER A 141 24.22 -17.16 -11.08
C SER A 141 23.02 -17.32 -12.02
N ASN A 142 22.05 -18.15 -11.64
CA ASN A 142 20.85 -18.41 -12.45
C ASN A 142 19.73 -17.39 -12.22
N VAL A 143 19.77 -16.62 -11.13
CA VAL A 143 18.80 -15.56 -10.87
C VAL A 143 19.16 -14.32 -11.68
N GLN A 144 18.40 -14.06 -12.74
CA GLN A 144 18.49 -12.83 -13.52
C GLN A 144 17.49 -11.80 -13.00
N GLY A 145 17.98 -10.62 -12.62
CA GLY A 145 17.15 -9.52 -12.11
C GLY A 145 17.51 -9.11 -10.69
N SER A 146 16.67 -8.25 -10.12
CA SER A 146 16.86 -7.70 -8.77
C SER A 146 15.79 -8.21 -7.83
N ALA A 147 16.17 -8.98 -6.82
CA ALA A 147 15.24 -9.43 -5.79
C ALA A 147 14.90 -8.29 -4.85
N TYR A 148 13.64 -8.20 -4.44
CA TYR A 148 13.18 -7.19 -3.49
C TYR A 148 12.72 -7.85 -2.19
N PHE A 149 13.21 -7.32 -1.08
CA PHE A 149 12.77 -7.66 0.26
C PHE A 149 12.32 -6.39 1.00
N SER A 150 11.41 -6.55 1.95
CA SER A 150 11.17 -5.52 2.97
C SER A 150 11.71 -5.98 4.33
N LEU A 151 12.12 -5.00 5.14
CA LEU A 151 12.70 -5.16 6.47
C LEU A 151 12.02 -4.21 7.44
N ASP A 152 11.47 -4.74 8.54
CA ASP A 152 10.83 -3.93 9.60
C ASP A 152 11.77 -3.68 10.77
N VAL A 153 12.40 -2.51 10.84
CA VAL A 153 13.38 -2.16 11.88
C VAL A 153 12.75 -1.47 13.09
N THR A 154 11.43 -1.58 13.27
CA THR A 154 10.71 -0.93 14.38
C THR A 154 11.28 -1.27 15.75
N ASP A 155 11.64 -2.54 15.97
CA ASP A 155 12.16 -3.04 17.25
C ASP A 155 13.70 -2.96 17.36
N VAL A 156 14.39 -2.35 16.38
CA VAL A 156 15.85 -2.17 16.39
C VAL A 156 16.23 -0.93 17.22
N ASP A 157 17.32 -1.03 17.98
CA ASP A 157 17.84 0.11 18.73
C ASP A 157 18.18 1.30 17.80
N SER A 158 17.86 2.52 18.25
CA SER A 158 18.01 3.70 17.39
C SER A 158 19.47 4.02 17.09
N ALA A 159 20.39 3.84 18.04
CA ALA A 159 21.80 4.10 17.81
C ALA A 159 22.41 3.04 16.88
N GLU A 160 22.00 1.78 17.02
CA GLU A 160 22.36 0.72 16.08
C GLU A 160 21.89 1.06 14.66
N LEU A 161 20.62 1.42 14.50
CA LEU A 161 20.03 1.76 13.21
C LEU A 161 20.72 2.97 12.57
N ASP A 162 20.96 4.03 13.33
CA ASP A 162 21.62 5.24 12.84
C ASP A 162 23.04 4.94 12.34
N ASN A 163 23.78 4.09 13.07
CA ASN A 163 25.11 3.63 12.63
C ASN A 163 25.04 2.81 11.33
N VAL A 164 24.05 1.93 11.18
CA VAL A 164 23.85 1.15 9.95
C VAL A 164 23.52 2.07 8.77
N LEU A 165 22.62 3.04 8.96
CA LEU A 165 22.25 3.97 7.90
C LEU A 165 23.41 4.89 7.52
N ALA A 166 24.16 5.41 8.49
CA ALA A 166 25.31 6.28 8.25
C ALA A 166 26.48 5.56 7.55
N SER A 167 26.64 4.26 7.79
CA SER A 167 27.68 3.42 7.15
C SER A 167 27.23 2.78 5.84
N SER A 168 25.98 3.00 5.42
CA SER A 168 25.45 2.46 4.17
C SER A 168 26.20 2.99 2.95
N VAL A 169 26.17 2.23 1.86
CA VAL A 169 26.72 2.59 0.56
C VAL A 169 26.07 3.86 0.02
N ALA A 170 24.75 3.95 0.15
CA ALA A 170 23.98 5.12 -0.24
C ALA A 170 24.51 6.39 0.42
N THR A 171 24.88 6.34 1.71
CA THR A 171 25.43 7.51 2.40
C THR A 171 26.93 7.70 2.15
N THR A 172 27.73 6.66 2.31
CA THR A 172 29.20 6.76 2.28
C THR A 172 29.80 6.90 0.88
N GLN A 173 29.16 6.32 -0.14
CA GLN A 173 29.67 6.31 -1.52
C GLN A 173 28.85 7.21 -2.44
N GLU A 174 27.54 7.32 -2.23
CA GLU A 174 26.64 8.08 -3.10
C GLU A 174 26.23 9.45 -2.52
N GLY A 175 26.61 9.75 -1.26
CA GLY A 175 26.30 11.03 -0.61
C GLY A 175 24.79 11.28 -0.40
N LEU A 176 23.99 10.21 -0.38
CA LEU A 176 22.54 10.29 -0.20
C LEU A 176 22.19 10.44 1.29
N LYS A 177 21.22 11.32 1.55
CA LYS A 177 20.60 11.43 2.86
C LYS A 177 19.43 10.46 2.96
N LEU A 178 19.44 9.63 4.01
CA LEU A 178 18.39 8.66 4.31
C LEU A 178 17.51 9.16 5.46
N THR A 179 16.19 9.12 5.30
CA THR A 179 15.24 9.54 6.34
C THR A 179 13.97 8.71 6.27
N PHE A 180 13.39 8.35 7.41
CA PHE A 180 12.01 7.84 7.44
C PHE A 180 11.02 8.99 7.22
N SER A 181 9.94 8.73 6.51
CA SER A 181 8.97 9.78 6.16
C SER A 181 7.53 9.32 6.29
N GLU A 182 6.63 10.29 6.53
CA GLU A 182 5.21 10.02 6.56
C GLU A 182 4.74 9.45 5.21
N PRO A 183 4.07 8.29 5.22
CA PRO A 183 3.67 7.53 4.04
C PRO A 183 2.80 8.27 3.01
N ARG A 184 1.75 8.97 3.44
CA ARG A 184 0.85 9.69 2.53
C ARG A 184 1.57 10.88 1.89
N ALA A 185 2.49 11.52 2.62
CA ALA A 185 3.29 12.62 2.13
C ALA A 185 4.30 12.21 1.05
N VAL A 186 4.83 10.98 1.08
CA VAL A 186 5.75 10.48 0.03
C VAL A 186 5.03 9.93 -1.20
N MET A 187 3.75 9.56 -1.08
CA MET A 187 2.96 9.01 -2.20
C MET A 187 2.96 9.91 -3.44
N SER A 188 3.00 11.24 -3.27
CA SER A 188 3.00 12.20 -4.37
C SER A 188 4.35 12.32 -5.09
N THR A 189 5.43 11.78 -4.51
CA THR A 189 6.79 11.86 -5.08
C THR A 189 7.26 10.54 -5.69
N LEU A 190 6.62 9.42 -5.35
CA LEU A 190 6.96 8.11 -5.91
C LEU A 190 6.52 8.01 -7.37
N ASP A 191 7.39 7.45 -8.21
CA ASP A 191 6.96 7.02 -9.54
C ASP A 191 6.13 5.72 -9.47
N ALA A 192 5.51 5.32 -10.59
CA ALA A 192 4.62 4.16 -10.61
C ALA A 192 5.30 2.85 -10.19
N PHE A 193 6.59 2.69 -10.53
CA PHE A 193 7.39 1.53 -10.13
C PHE A 193 7.56 1.50 -8.61
N GLU A 194 8.00 2.62 -8.03
CA GLU A 194 8.21 2.75 -6.59
C GLU A 194 6.92 2.60 -5.80
N ALA A 195 5.86 3.27 -6.26
CA ALA A 195 4.55 3.23 -5.62
C ALA A 195 4.04 1.79 -5.52
N ALA A 196 4.08 1.02 -6.61
CA ALA A 196 3.52 -0.33 -6.62
C ALA A 196 4.27 -1.30 -5.70
N ILE A 197 5.60 -1.19 -5.63
CA ILE A 197 6.39 -2.01 -4.70
C ILE A 197 6.19 -1.53 -3.26
N PHE A 198 6.12 -0.22 -3.02
CA PHE A 198 5.82 0.33 -1.70
C PHE A 198 4.49 -0.18 -1.16
N ALA A 199 3.44 -0.21 -1.99
CA ALA A 199 2.13 -0.67 -1.55
C ALA A 199 2.13 -2.15 -1.13
N GLU A 200 2.83 -3.00 -1.86
CA GLU A 200 3.03 -4.40 -1.46
C GLU A 200 3.83 -4.50 -0.16
N ALA A 201 5.00 -3.84 -0.11
CA ALA A 201 5.91 -3.91 1.03
C ALA A 201 5.26 -3.40 2.32
N ARG A 202 4.60 -2.25 2.26
CA ARG A 202 3.92 -1.62 3.40
C ARG A 202 2.81 -2.50 3.94
N SER A 203 1.95 -3.03 3.06
CA SER A 203 0.84 -3.91 3.45
C SER A 203 1.35 -5.17 4.16
N MET A 204 2.44 -5.75 3.64
CA MET A 204 3.03 -6.96 4.20
C MET A 204 3.74 -6.73 5.54
N ILE A 205 4.48 -5.63 5.68
CA ILE A 205 5.13 -5.23 6.93
C ILE A 205 4.09 -4.99 8.00
N ASP A 206 3.08 -4.18 7.68
CA ASP A 206 2.00 -3.84 8.59
C ASP A 206 1.22 -5.09 9.04
N TRP A 207 0.91 -6.03 8.13
CA TRP A 207 0.24 -7.28 8.49
C TRP A 207 1.09 -8.16 9.43
N ASN A 208 2.39 -8.35 9.14
CA ASN A 208 3.30 -9.09 10.03
C ASN A 208 3.53 -8.38 11.37
N ALA A 209 3.47 -7.04 11.40
CA ALA A 209 3.62 -6.23 12.59
C ALA A 209 2.40 -6.35 13.52
N ARG A 210 1.18 -6.21 12.98
CA ARG A 210 -0.04 -6.16 13.81
C ARG A 210 -0.55 -7.53 14.26
N ASN A 211 -0.27 -8.60 13.52
CA ASN A 211 -0.77 -9.94 13.82
C ASN A 211 0.27 -10.75 14.60
N LYS A 212 0.35 -10.56 15.92
CA LYS A 212 1.35 -11.21 16.79
C LYS A 212 0.88 -12.51 17.46
N TYR A 213 -0.43 -12.77 17.45
CA TYR A 213 -1.03 -13.91 18.13
C TYR A 213 -2.00 -14.67 17.22
N CYS A 214 -2.10 -15.97 17.44
CA CYS A 214 -2.96 -16.88 16.68
C CYS A 214 -4.42 -16.65 17.08
N PRO A 215 -5.31 -16.25 16.15
CA PRO A 215 -6.72 -16.03 16.47
C PRO A 215 -7.46 -17.26 17.02
N SER A 216 -6.98 -18.48 16.72
CA SER A 216 -7.64 -19.72 17.17
C SER A 216 -7.29 -20.16 18.59
N CYS A 217 -6.10 -19.80 19.11
CA CYS A 217 -5.64 -20.33 20.40
C CYS A 217 -4.85 -19.34 21.27
N GLY A 218 -4.62 -18.10 20.79
CA GLY A 218 -3.93 -17.05 21.54
C GLY A 218 -2.41 -17.22 21.70
N SER A 219 -1.81 -18.31 21.22
CA SER A 219 -0.34 -18.46 21.21
C SER A 219 0.29 -17.48 20.22
N SER A 220 1.55 -17.10 20.44
CA SER A 220 2.28 -16.25 19.48
C SER A 220 2.33 -16.87 18.09
N VAL A 221 2.55 -16.06 17.06
CA VAL A 221 2.81 -16.53 15.70
C VAL A 221 4.21 -16.15 15.25
N PHE A 222 4.71 -16.85 14.25
CA PHE A 222 5.93 -16.53 13.54
C PHE A 222 5.66 -16.45 12.04
N SER A 223 6.50 -15.71 11.34
CA SER A 223 6.37 -15.58 9.89
C SER A 223 6.97 -16.80 9.19
N SER A 224 6.27 -17.28 8.17
CA SER A 224 6.63 -18.42 7.33
C SER A 224 6.32 -18.05 5.88
N TRP A 225 6.74 -18.89 4.93
CA TRP A 225 6.58 -18.60 3.50
C TRP A 225 7.14 -17.23 3.10
N ALA A 226 8.34 -16.92 3.61
CA ALA A 226 9.06 -15.68 3.35
C ALA A 226 8.24 -14.41 3.65
N GLY A 227 7.44 -14.40 4.72
CA GLY A 227 6.63 -13.24 5.09
C GLY A 227 5.15 -13.35 4.76
N TRP A 228 4.73 -14.36 4.00
CA TRP A 228 3.39 -14.48 3.41
C TRP A 228 2.44 -15.42 4.15
N LYS A 229 2.86 -15.94 5.29
CA LYS A 229 2.04 -16.79 6.13
C LYS A 229 2.43 -16.65 7.60
N LEU A 230 1.46 -16.49 8.48
CA LEU A 230 1.68 -16.55 9.92
C LEU A 230 1.34 -17.96 10.42
N THR A 231 2.30 -18.58 11.10
CA THR A 231 2.15 -19.92 11.66
C THR A 231 2.17 -19.84 13.18
N CYS A 232 1.25 -20.57 13.83
CA CYS A 232 1.15 -20.60 15.29
C CYS A 232 2.36 -21.28 15.92
N SER A 233 2.97 -20.64 16.93
CA SER A 233 4.14 -21.18 17.64
C SER A 233 3.85 -22.46 18.41
N SER A 234 2.60 -22.71 18.80
CA SER A 234 2.19 -23.99 19.41
C SER A 234 2.33 -25.18 18.45
N LEU A 235 2.49 -24.94 17.15
CA LEU A 235 2.70 -25.98 16.15
C LEU A 235 4.18 -26.29 15.89
N LEU A 236 5.10 -25.60 16.58
CA LEU A 236 6.53 -25.92 16.45
C LEU A 236 6.80 -27.34 16.98
N PRO A 237 7.67 -28.12 16.33
CA PRO A 237 8.00 -29.48 16.79
C PRO A 237 8.55 -29.54 18.22
N TRP A 238 9.09 -28.43 18.71
CA TRP A 238 9.67 -28.26 20.04
C TRP A 238 8.81 -27.39 20.97
N ALA A 239 7.55 -27.13 20.63
CA ALA A 239 6.64 -26.39 21.50
C ALA A 239 6.21 -27.26 22.70
N ASP A 240 6.23 -26.66 23.90
CA ASP A 240 5.64 -27.29 25.08
C ASP A 240 4.11 -27.06 25.11
N ASN A 241 3.42 -28.14 24.74
CA ASN A 241 1.97 -28.21 24.70
C ASN A 241 1.37 -29.11 25.78
N ALA A 242 2.12 -29.44 26.84
CA ALA A 242 1.62 -30.29 27.92
C ALA A 242 0.31 -29.74 28.49
N GLY A 243 -0.73 -30.58 28.49
CA GLY A 243 -2.07 -30.21 28.98
C GLY A 243 -2.87 -29.25 28.10
N LYS A 244 -2.39 -28.88 26.91
CA LYS A 244 -3.10 -28.00 25.97
C LYS A 244 -3.77 -28.80 24.85
N LYS A 245 -4.96 -28.35 24.41
CA LYS A 245 -5.58 -28.89 23.20
C LYS A 245 -4.74 -28.48 21.98
N PRO A 246 -4.62 -29.34 20.94
CA PRO A 246 -3.98 -28.95 19.69
C PRO A 246 -4.62 -27.69 19.11
N CYS A 247 -3.79 -26.78 18.61
CA CYS A 247 -4.31 -25.58 17.97
C CYS A 247 -5.17 -25.96 16.76
N PRO A 248 -6.38 -25.38 16.59
CA PRO A 248 -7.24 -25.65 15.43
C PRO A 248 -6.56 -25.39 14.08
N THR A 249 -5.51 -24.54 14.05
CA THR A 249 -4.69 -24.27 12.86
C THR A 249 -3.73 -25.39 12.47
N ALA A 250 -3.68 -26.48 13.25
CA ALA A 250 -2.91 -27.67 12.92
C ALA A 250 -3.35 -28.25 11.56
N THR A 251 -4.66 -28.23 11.28
CA THR A 251 -5.29 -28.80 10.09
C THR A 251 -6.12 -27.77 9.33
N GLY A 252 -6.22 -27.94 8.02
CA GLY A 252 -7.05 -27.08 7.16
C GLY A 252 -6.40 -25.76 6.77
N LEU A 253 -7.12 -25.00 5.94
CA LEU A 253 -6.76 -23.66 5.50
C LEU A 253 -7.49 -22.63 6.34
N HIS A 254 -6.76 -21.63 6.84
CA HIS A 254 -7.30 -20.57 7.69
C HIS A 254 -6.93 -19.23 7.09
N ASN A 255 -7.93 -18.42 6.71
CA ASN A 255 -7.72 -17.16 6.00
C ASN A 255 -6.82 -16.16 6.78
N PHE A 256 -6.99 -16.06 8.09
CA PHE A 256 -6.21 -15.18 8.96
C PHE A 256 -4.72 -15.54 9.05
N ALA A 257 -4.33 -16.75 8.62
CA ALA A 257 -2.93 -17.12 8.49
C ALA A 257 -2.27 -16.51 7.24
N HIS A 258 -3.04 -15.87 6.36
CA HIS A 258 -2.60 -15.23 5.13
C HIS A 258 -2.86 -13.72 5.18
N PRO A 259 -2.12 -12.90 4.39
CA PRO A 259 -2.31 -11.47 4.34
C PRO A 259 -3.75 -11.11 3.98
N ARG A 260 -4.29 -10.13 4.69
CA ARG A 260 -5.64 -9.62 4.49
C ARG A 260 -5.62 -8.49 3.46
N THR A 261 -6.61 -8.45 2.59
CA THR A 261 -6.86 -7.32 1.67
C THR A 261 -8.35 -7.04 1.72
N ASP A 262 -8.72 -5.99 2.46
CA ASP A 262 -10.12 -5.60 2.62
C ASP A 262 -10.58 -4.78 1.43
N ALA A 263 -11.70 -5.16 0.83
CA ALA A 263 -12.24 -4.48 -0.34
C ALA A 263 -13.14 -3.32 0.08
N VAL A 264 -12.94 -2.16 -0.54
CA VAL A 264 -13.65 -0.92 -0.29
C VAL A 264 -14.18 -0.41 -1.62
N VAL A 265 -15.48 -0.24 -1.77
CA VAL A 265 -16.04 0.41 -2.96
C VAL A 265 -15.88 1.92 -2.83
N ILE A 266 -15.54 2.59 -3.92
CA ILE A 266 -15.49 4.05 -4.02
C ILE A 266 -16.19 4.47 -5.31
N MET A 267 -17.24 5.28 -5.18
CA MET A 267 -18.22 5.46 -6.25
C MET A 267 -18.42 6.93 -6.60
N ALA A 268 -18.28 7.25 -7.89
CA ALA A 268 -18.77 8.51 -8.43
C ALA A 268 -20.22 8.31 -8.89
N VAL A 269 -21.16 8.90 -8.16
CA VAL A 269 -22.59 8.81 -8.49
C VAL A 269 -22.96 9.95 -9.41
N ILE A 270 -23.36 9.62 -10.63
CA ILE A 270 -23.71 10.57 -11.68
C ILE A 270 -25.23 10.74 -11.70
N ASP A 271 -25.69 11.97 -11.88
CA ASP A 271 -27.11 12.24 -12.07
C ASP A 271 -27.62 11.56 -13.37
N GLN A 272 -28.92 11.22 -13.42
CA GLN A 272 -29.58 10.60 -14.56
C GLN A 272 -29.45 11.38 -15.88
N THR A 273 -29.22 12.69 -15.84
CA THR A 273 -28.92 13.50 -17.03
C THR A 273 -27.49 13.34 -17.53
N GLY A 274 -26.55 12.88 -16.69
CA GLY A 274 -25.12 12.78 -17.00
C GLY A 274 -24.29 14.04 -16.71
N ASP A 275 -24.90 15.12 -16.20
CA ASP A 275 -24.27 16.45 -16.09
C ASP A 275 -23.72 16.79 -14.70
N LYS A 276 -24.14 16.06 -13.66
CA LYS A 276 -23.71 16.28 -12.27
C LYS A 276 -23.15 15.02 -11.65
N VAL A 277 -22.24 15.18 -10.69
CA VAL A 277 -21.74 14.12 -9.82
C VAL A 277 -21.96 14.48 -8.36
N LEU A 278 -22.38 13.52 -7.55
CA LEU A 278 -22.55 13.68 -6.12
C LEU A 278 -21.20 13.44 -5.42
N LEU A 279 -20.78 14.41 -4.60
CA LEU A 279 -19.60 14.30 -3.75
C LEU A 279 -19.96 14.63 -2.30
N GLY A 280 -19.24 14.00 -1.37
CA GLY A 280 -19.37 14.18 0.07
C GLY A 280 -18.13 14.79 0.70
N ARG A 281 -18.28 15.30 1.93
CA ARG A 281 -17.16 15.70 2.79
C ARG A 281 -17.40 15.27 4.24
N ASN A 282 -16.32 14.93 4.94
CA ASN A 282 -16.32 14.73 6.39
C ASN A 282 -15.77 15.97 7.11
N LYS A 283 -16.30 16.27 8.29
CA LYS A 283 -15.91 17.42 9.12
C LYS A 283 -14.43 17.42 9.52
N LYS A 284 -13.82 16.23 9.64
CA LYS A 284 -12.40 16.04 9.99
C LYS A 284 -11.46 16.30 8.83
N TRP A 285 -11.94 16.40 7.60
CA TRP A 285 -11.10 16.64 6.41
C TRP A 285 -10.65 18.09 6.28
N PRO A 286 -9.61 18.36 5.48
CA PRO A 286 -9.21 19.72 5.14
C PRO A 286 -10.40 20.56 4.62
N PRO A 287 -10.41 21.87 4.89
CA PRO A 287 -11.48 22.75 4.43
C PRO A 287 -11.67 22.67 2.93
N LYS A 288 -12.93 22.65 2.49
CA LYS A 288 -13.33 22.60 1.07
C LYS A 288 -12.83 21.37 0.30
N PHE A 289 -12.36 20.31 0.96
CA PHE A 289 -12.04 19.05 0.31
C PHE A 289 -13.28 18.18 0.20
N TRP A 290 -13.58 17.72 -1.02
CA TRP A 290 -14.72 16.87 -1.37
C TRP A 290 -14.23 15.62 -2.09
N SER A 291 -14.89 14.49 -1.86
CA SER A 291 -14.53 13.21 -2.49
C SER A 291 -15.76 12.39 -2.85
N CYS A 292 -15.52 11.30 -3.60
CA CYS A 292 -16.50 10.24 -3.73
C CYS A 292 -16.78 9.61 -2.36
N MET A 293 -18.00 9.11 -2.17
CA MET A 293 -18.34 8.25 -1.03
C MET A 293 -17.67 6.89 -1.20
N SER A 294 -17.40 6.22 -0.09
CA SER A 294 -16.70 4.96 -0.11
C SER A 294 -16.90 4.19 1.20
N GLY A 295 -17.08 2.89 1.10
CA GLY A 295 -17.18 2.06 2.29
C GLY A 295 -16.79 0.60 2.06
N PHE A 296 -16.64 -0.11 3.17
CA PHE A 296 -16.20 -1.49 3.17
C PHE A 296 -17.31 -2.39 2.67
N ILE A 297 -16.92 -3.45 1.97
CA ILE A 297 -17.86 -4.51 1.59
C ILE A 297 -18.11 -5.40 2.80
N GLU A 298 -19.38 -5.75 3.04
CA GLU A 298 -19.76 -6.67 4.09
C GLU A 298 -19.84 -8.14 3.62
N PRO A 299 -19.70 -9.12 4.54
CA PRO A 299 -19.83 -10.52 4.20
C PRO A 299 -21.19 -10.85 3.56
N GLY A 300 -21.16 -11.35 2.34
CA GLY A 300 -22.36 -11.73 1.59
C GLY A 300 -22.81 -10.71 0.54
N GLU A 301 -22.17 -9.55 0.47
CA GLU A 301 -22.46 -8.52 -0.52
C GLU A 301 -21.68 -8.71 -1.83
N SER A 302 -22.31 -8.35 -2.96
CA SER A 302 -21.60 -7.99 -4.18
C SER A 302 -21.04 -6.55 -4.08
N PHE A 303 -20.19 -6.14 -5.02
CA PHE A 303 -19.72 -4.74 -5.08
C PHE A 303 -20.89 -3.79 -5.37
N GLU A 304 -21.85 -4.25 -6.16
CA GLU A 304 -23.05 -3.51 -6.52
C GLU A 304 -23.98 -3.31 -5.30
N ASP A 305 -24.15 -4.35 -4.48
CA ASP A 305 -24.94 -4.26 -3.23
C ASP A 305 -24.29 -3.30 -2.24
N ALA A 306 -22.96 -3.38 -2.06
CA ALA A 306 -22.22 -2.46 -1.20
C ALA A 306 -22.35 -1.01 -1.67
N VAL A 307 -22.24 -0.74 -2.98
CA VAL A 307 -22.47 0.62 -3.53
C VAL A 307 -23.89 1.11 -3.23
N GLN A 308 -24.91 0.25 -3.35
CA GLN A 308 -26.28 0.63 -3.04
C GLN A 308 -26.49 0.91 -1.56
N ARG A 309 -25.94 0.07 -0.67
CA ARG A 309 -26.03 0.24 0.78
C ARG A 309 -25.33 1.52 1.23
N GLU A 310 -24.06 1.70 0.89
CA GLU A 310 -23.26 2.85 1.30
C GLU A 310 -23.88 4.18 0.83
N MET A 311 -24.41 4.21 -0.41
CA MET A 311 -25.06 5.42 -0.93
C MET A 311 -26.38 5.74 -0.23
N TRP A 312 -27.09 4.71 0.22
CA TRP A 312 -28.29 4.87 1.02
C TRP A 312 -27.97 5.32 2.46
N GLU A 313 -26.95 4.73 3.08
CA GLU A 313 -26.51 5.03 4.45
C GLU A 313 -25.91 6.43 4.57
N GLU A 314 -24.96 6.81 3.72
CA GLU A 314 -24.23 8.08 3.87
C GLU A 314 -25.01 9.29 3.33
N ALA A 315 -25.83 9.10 2.29
CA ALA A 315 -26.44 10.20 1.53
C ALA A 315 -27.96 10.07 1.34
N GLY A 316 -28.59 8.96 1.76
CA GLY A 316 -30.02 8.70 1.52
C GLY A 316 -30.38 8.53 0.05
N VAL A 317 -29.41 8.22 -0.82
CA VAL A 317 -29.59 8.18 -2.27
C VAL A 317 -29.76 6.75 -2.75
N LYS A 318 -30.84 6.51 -3.51
CA LYS A 318 -31.01 5.26 -4.25
C LYS A 318 -30.25 5.34 -5.57
N VAL A 319 -29.35 4.40 -5.78
CA VAL A 319 -28.54 4.29 -7.00
C VAL A 319 -28.92 3.08 -7.84
N PHE A 320 -28.66 3.16 -9.14
CA PHE A 320 -28.82 2.08 -10.10
C PHE A 320 -27.70 2.16 -11.15
N ASP A 321 -27.65 1.21 -12.10
CA ASP A 321 -26.63 1.15 -13.16
C ASP A 321 -25.19 1.20 -12.61
N VAL A 322 -24.93 0.39 -11.58
CA VAL A 322 -23.61 0.30 -10.96
C VAL A 322 -22.63 -0.38 -11.91
N ARG A 323 -21.50 0.27 -12.20
CA ARG A 323 -20.51 -0.17 -13.18
C ARG A 323 -19.10 -0.06 -12.63
N TYR A 324 -18.33 -1.13 -12.76
CA TYR A 324 -16.90 -1.11 -12.45
C TYR A 324 -16.11 -0.19 -13.39
N HIS A 325 -15.15 0.53 -12.82
CA HIS A 325 -14.19 1.35 -13.55
C HIS A 325 -12.78 0.76 -13.49
N SER A 326 -12.18 0.73 -12.30
CA SER A 326 -10.81 0.27 -12.08
C SER A 326 -10.58 -0.04 -10.59
N SER A 327 -9.40 -0.53 -10.21
CA SER A 327 -9.06 -0.75 -8.80
C SER A 327 -7.66 -0.24 -8.45
N GLN A 328 -7.48 0.14 -7.18
CA GLN A 328 -6.25 0.72 -6.66
C GLN A 328 -5.90 0.09 -5.30
N PRO A 329 -4.75 -0.61 -5.16
CA PRO A 329 -4.23 -0.98 -3.85
C PRO A 329 -4.06 0.27 -2.99
N TRP A 330 -4.43 0.18 -1.72
CA TRP A 330 -4.35 1.30 -0.79
C TRP A 330 -3.73 0.83 0.53
N PRO A 331 -2.42 1.05 0.73
CA PRO A 331 -1.64 0.43 1.80
C PRO A 331 -1.79 1.18 3.14
N TYR A 332 -3.03 1.52 3.51
CA TYR A 332 -3.42 2.27 4.70
C TYR A 332 -4.65 1.67 5.40
N PRO A 333 -4.53 0.48 6.00
CA PRO A 333 -3.30 -0.32 6.12
C PRO A 333 -3.10 -1.34 4.99
N SER A 334 -4.18 -1.97 4.50
CA SER A 334 -4.15 -2.98 3.43
C SER A 334 -5.53 -3.16 2.81
N THR A 335 -6.00 -2.17 2.05
CA THR A 335 -7.28 -2.25 1.33
C THR A 335 -7.06 -2.30 -0.18
N ILE A 336 -8.08 -2.77 -0.90
CA ILE A 336 -8.21 -2.62 -2.34
C ILE A 336 -9.41 -1.71 -2.61
N MET A 337 -9.13 -0.51 -3.13
CA MET A 337 -10.18 0.41 -3.53
C MET A 337 -10.74 -0.05 -4.87
N VAL A 338 -12.05 -0.27 -4.93
CA VAL A 338 -12.80 -0.72 -6.11
C VAL A 338 -13.59 0.47 -6.61
N GLY A 339 -13.11 1.05 -7.72
CA GLY A 339 -13.69 2.22 -8.34
C GLY A 339 -14.94 1.90 -9.14
N MET A 340 -16.04 2.58 -8.83
CA MET A 340 -17.35 2.36 -9.45
C MET A 340 -17.95 3.67 -9.96
N TYR A 341 -18.77 3.57 -10.99
CA TYR A 341 -19.80 4.57 -11.31
C TYR A 341 -21.16 4.03 -10.91
N ALA A 342 -22.09 4.90 -10.55
CA ALA A 342 -23.50 4.58 -10.43
C ALA A 342 -24.34 5.78 -10.88
N THR A 343 -25.65 5.59 -11.04
CA THR A 343 -26.58 6.63 -11.44
C THR A 343 -27.64 6.87 -10.36
N ALA A 344 -28.01 8.13 -10.14
CA ALA A 344 -29.12 8.50 -9.25
C ALA A 344 -29.95 9.67 -9.80
N ASN A 345 -31.13 9.87 -9.23
CA ASN A 345 -31.97 11.03 -9.50
C ASN A 345 -31.53 12.22 -8.61
N SER A 346 -30.99 13.29 -9.19
CA SER A 346 -30.57 14.47 -8.41
C SER A 346 -31.70 15.35 -7.89
N ASP A 347 -32.95 15.08 -8.27
CA ASP A 347 -34.14 15.77 -7.73
C ASP A 347 -34.57 15.22 -6.35
N GLU A 348 -34.06 14.04 -5.96
CA GLU A 348 -34.33 13.46 -4.63
C GLU A 348 -33.51 14.16 -3.53
N PRO A 349 -34.04 14.27 -2.30
CA PRO A 349 -33.34 14.92 -1.21
C PRO A 349 -32.11 14.12 -0.75
N LEU A 350 -31.02 14.83 -0.44
CA LEU A 350 -29.84 14.26 0.21
C LEU A 350 -30.04 14.22 1.73
N ARG A 351 -29.59 13.14 2.37
CA ARG A 351 -29.66 12.91 3.83
C ARG A 351 -28.30 12.45 4.35
N THR A 352 -27.62 13.32 5.10
CA THR A 352 -26.31 13.02 5.72
C THR A 352 -26.41 12.73 7.22
N ASP A 353 -27.63 12.63 7.76
CA ASP A 353 -27.91 12.45 9.19
C ASP A 353 -28.17 10.98 9.58
N LEU A 354 -28.15 10.06 8.62
CA LEU A 354 -28.50 8.65 8.86
C LEU A 354 -27.40 7.92 9.65
N ASP A 355 -26.15 8.00 9.21
CA ASP A 355 -24.98 7.45 9.90
C ASP A 355 -24.09 8.53 10.56
N ASN A 356 -24.25 9.80 10.16
CA ASN A 356 -23.47 10.96 10.59
C ASN A 356 -21.98 10.92 10.18
N GLU A 357 -21.64 10.15 9.15
CA GLU A 357 -20.27 10.13 8.59
C GLU A 357 -19.99 11.36 7.72
N LEU A 358 -20.97 11.80 6.94
CA LEU A 358 -20.86 13.00 6.11
C LEU A 358 -21.28 14.26 6.88
N ASP A 359 -20.46 15.31 6.75
CA ASP A 359 -20.77 16.67 7.20
C ASP A 359 -21.70 17.34 6.18
N GLU A 360 -21.38 17.19 4.89
CA GLU A 360 -22.17 17.70 3.78
C GLU A 360 -22.05 16.79 2.55
N ALA A 361 -23.10 16.75 1.73
CA ALA A 361 -23.12 16.12 0.41
C ALA A 361 -23.76 17.08 -0.61
N ARG A 362 -23.21 17.14 -1.83
CA ARG A 362 -23.68 18.08 -2.86
C ARG A 362 -23.46 17.54 -4.26
N TRP A 363 -24.39 17.88 -5.16
CA TRP A 363 -24.22 17.69 -6.61
C TRP A 363 -23.31 18.78 -7.20
N PHE A 364 -22.27 18.38 -7.92
CA PHE A 364 -21.33 19.26 -8.61
C PHE A 364 -21.50 19.12 -10.11
N THR A 365 -21.52 20.25 -10.84
CA THR A 365 -21.58 20.21 -12.29
C THR A 365 -20.23 19.84 -12.89
N ARG A 366 -20.27 19.37 -14.14
CA ARG A 366 -19.07 19.11 -14.93
C ARG A 366 -18.18 20.35 -15.07
N GLU A 367 -18.76 21.52 -15.27
CA GLU A 367 -18.03 22.78 -15.39
C GLU A 367 -17.29 23.15 -14.10
N GLU A 368 -17.94 23.00 -12.94
CA GLU A 368 -17.32 23.22 -11.64
C GLU A 368 -16.08 22.34 -11.45
N LEU A 369 -16.18 21.06 -11.83
CA LEU A 369 -15.07 20.12 -11.70
C LEU A 369 -13.95 20.38 -12.71
N LEU A 370 -14.26 20.73 -13.95
CA LEU A 370 -13.26 21.12 -14.94
C LEU A 370 -12.50 22.38 -14.50
N ALA A 371 -13.18 23.34 -13.88
CA ALA A 371 -12.54 24.53 -13.32
C ALA A 371 -11.53 24.14 -12.21
N VAL A 372 -11.92 23.26 -11.27
CA VAL A 372 -11.02 22.77 -10.22
C VAL A 372 -9.84 21.97 -10.79
N LEU A 373 -10.09 21.07 -11.74
CA LEU A 373 -9.05 20.26 -12.38
C LEU A 373 -8.03 21.10 -13.17
N SER A 374 -8.47 22.24 -13.72
CA SER A 374 -7.60 23.19 -14.42
C SER A 374 -6.80 24.10 -13.48
N HIS A 375 -7.18 24.18 -12.20
CA HIS A 375 -6.51 25.02 -11.22
C HIS A 375 -5.37 24.26 -10.54
N THR A 376 -4.20 24.90 -10.45
CA THR A 376 -2.98 24.32 -9.85
C THR A 376 -3.16 23.75 -8.44
N ASP A 377 -4.00 24.38 -7.62
CA ASP A 377 -4.25 23.98 -6.23
C ASP A 377 -5.54 23.16 -6.05
N GLY A 378 -6.29 22.91 -7.13
CA GLY A 378 -7.57 22.20 -7.07
C GLY A 378 -7.44 20.72 -6.71
N THR A 379 -6.30 20.11 -7.02
CA THR A 379 -5.96 18.73 -6.67
C THR A 379 -4.72 18.61 -5.78
N ASN A 380 -4.07 19.74 -5.48
CA ASN A 380 -2.83 19.76 -4.69
C ASN A 380 -3.14 19.82 -3.18
N LEU A 381 -2.64 18.82 -2.46
CA LEU A 381 -2.77 18.69 -1.02
C LEU A 381 -1.42 18.97 -0.35
N SER A 382 -1.44 19.85 0.64
CA SER A 382 -0.25 20.14 1.44
C SER A 382 0.11 18.97 2.35
N ARG A 383 1.34 18.95 2.88
CA ARG A 383 1.73 17.96 3.90
C ARG A 383 0.80 17.97 5.11
N GLN A 384 0.30 19.15 5.49
CA GLN A 384 -0.65 19.29 6.59
C GLN A 384 -2.01 18.67 6.23
N ASP A 385 -2.48 18.87 4.99
CA ASP A 385 -3.70 18.24 4.49
C ASP A 385 -3.59 16.71 4.53
N HIS A 386 -2.46 16.16 4.07
CA HIS A 386 -2.18 14.71 4.14
C HIS A 386 -2.18 14.19 5.57
N LYS A 387 -1.56 14.91 6.51
CA LYS A 387 -1.53 14.55 7.93
C LYS A 387 -2.92 14.55 8.54
N GLN A 388 -3.75 15.55 8.22
CA GLN A 388 -5.12 15.65 8.70
C GLN A 388 -5.99 14.51 8.13
N LEU A 389 -5.90 14.23 6.83
CA LEU A 389 -6.58 13.09 6.21
C LEU A 389 -6.13 11.75 6.79
N SER A 390 -4.86 11.61 7.16
CA SER A 390 -4.33 10.41 7.81
C SER A 390 -4.94 10.20 9.19
N ALA A 391 -4.91 11.24 10.03
CA ALA A 391 -5.49 11.21 11.36
C ALA A 391 -7.01 10.97 11.35
N ALA A 392 -7.72 11.44 10.32
CA ALA A 392 -9.15 11.19 10.15
C ALA A 392 -9.46 9.72 9.85
N ALA A 393 -8.62 9.02 9.09
CA ALA A 393 -8.83 7.64 8.65
C ALA A 393 -8.36 6.60 9.68
N GLU A 394 -7.20 6.84 10.33
CA GLU A 394 -6.57 5.86 11.23
C GLU A 394 -6.92 6.11 12.71
N GLY A 395 -7.59 7.22 13.01
CA GLY A 395 -7.69 7.76 14.36
C GLY A 395 -6.35 8.35 14.85
N SER A 396 -6.38 9.20 15.87
CA SER A 396 -5.15 9.72 16.48
C SER A 396 -4.40 8.60 17.21
N ASN A 397 -3.20 8.25 16.73
CA ASN A 397 -2.30 7.32 17.43
C ASN A 397 -1.83 7.94 18.77
N PRO A 398 -2.21 7.39 19.94
CA PRO A 398 -1.80 7.92 21.24
C PRO A 398 -0.29 7.71 21.55
N HIS A 399 0.42 6.92 20.75
CA HIS A 399 1.85 6.63 20.91
C HIS A 399 2.76 7.33 19.90
N ALA A 400 2.20 8.15 19.00
CA ALA A 400 3.03 8.99 18.13
C ALA A 400 3.76 10.03 18.99
N LYS A 401 5.06 9.82 19.24
CA LYS A 401 5.91 10.85 19.84
C LYS A 401 5.87 12.08 18.92
N PRO A 402 5.74 13.30 19.46
CA PRO A 402 5.89 14.51 18.66
C PRO A 402 7.27 14.50 18.00
N ASP A 403 7.32 14.83 16.70
CA ASP A 403 8.57 15.02 15.97
C ASP A 403 9.38 16.13 16.65
N GLU A 404 10.36 15.78 17.48
CA GLU A 404 11.27 16.75 18.12
C GLU A 404 12.39 17.25 17.17
N ALA A 405 12.35 16.93 15.89
CA ALA A 405 13.40 17.26 14.94
C ALA A 405 12.92 18.06 13.72
N ASN A 406 12.29 19.23 13.93
CA ASN A 406 12.44 20.40 13.05
C ASN A 406 11.74 21.66 13.59
N ALA A 407 12.19 22.19 14.72
CA ALA A 407 11.90 23.57 15.08
C ALA A 407 12.87 24.51 14.34
N GLN A 408 12.69 24.67 13.02
CA GLN A 408 13.32 25.78 12.31
C GLN A 408 12.41 27.02 12.42
N PRO A 409 12.96 28.21 12.72
CA PRO A 409 12.18 29.43 12.80
C PRO A 409 11.48 29.71 11.47
N LYS A 410 10.22 30.15 11.53
CA LYS A 410 9.41 30.56 10.37
C LYS A 410 10.19 31.58 9.52
N ALA A 411 10.83 31.12 8.45
CA ALA A 411 11.34 31.99 7.41
C ALA A 411 10.13 32.61 6.69
N ALA A 412 10.12 33.93 6.58
CA ALA A 412 9.09 34.68 5.88
C ALA A 412 8.95 34.13 4.45
N VAL A 413 7.76 33.62 4.13
CA VAL A 413 7.39 33.18 2.78
C VAL A 413 7.52 34.39 1.86
N GLY A 414 8.43 34.29 0.89
CA GLY A 414 8.57 35.27 -0.17
C GLY A 414 7.23 35.48 -0.87
N THR A 415 6.84 36.74 -0.98
CA THR A 415 5.64 37.21 -1.68
C THR A 415 5.64 36.74 -3.12
N ARG A 416 4.91 35.65 -3.39
CA ARG A 416 4.46 35.33 -4.75
C ARG A 416 3.22 36.17 -5.02
N THR A 417 3.33 37.05 -6.00
CA THR A 417 2.18 37.70 -6.62
C THR A 417 1.34 36.64 -7.34
N ALA A 418 0.22 36.23 -6.73
CA ALA A 418 -0.80 35.38 -7.34
C ALA A 418 -2.17 35.98 -7.04
N SER A 419 -3.08 35.89 -8.01
CA SER A 419 -4.49 36.27 -7.88
C SER A 419 -5.10 35.71 -6.58
N ASN A 420 -5.88 36.55 -5.91
CA ASN A 420 -6.13 36.48 -4.48
C ASN A 420 -7.25 35.53 -4.02
N ASP A 421 -7.63 34.52 -4.79
CA ASP A 421 -8.62 33.53 -4.35
C ASP A 421 -8.19 32.12 -4.79
N GLY A 422 -7.99 31.22 -3.83
CA GLY A 422 -7.74 29.79 -4.09
C GLY A 422 -8.96 29.12 -4.74
N PRO A 423 -8.87 27.83 -5.13
CA PRO A 423 -9.96 27.17 -5.82
C PRO A 423 -11.22 27.15 -4.95
N ALA A 424 -12.39 27.19 -5.60
CA ALA A 424 -13.69 27.18 -4.92
C ALA A 424 -13.81 25.99 -3.96
N PHE A 425 -13.28 24.84 -4.38
CA PHE A 425 -13.10 23.64 -3.59
C PHE A 425 -11.94 22.80 -4.11
N LYS A 426 -11.59 21.73 -3.39
CA LYS A 426 -10.54 20.77 -3.75
C LYS A 426 -11.13 19.36 -3.88
N ILE A 427 -10.52 18.56 -4.75
CA ILE A 427 -10.84 17.13 -4.95
C ILE A 427 -9.56 16.29 -4.83
N PRO A 428 -9.64 14.95 -4.72
CA PRO A 428 -8.45 14.12 -4.61
C PRO A 428 -7.54 14.26 -5.85
N PRO A 429 -6.22 14.12 -5.68
CA PRO A 429 -5.30 14.09 -6.81
C PRO A 429 -5.55 12.88 -7.72
N ARG A 430 -5.11 12.96 -8.98
CA ARG A 430 -5.16 11.82 -9.93
C ARG A 430 -4.27 10.64 -9.55
N THR A 431 -3.47 10.76 -8.49
CA THR A 431 -2.78 9.64 -7.85
C THR A 431 -3.70 8.82 -6.95
N ALA A 432 -4.85 9.35 -6.53
CA ALA A 432 -5.89 8.63 -5.81
C ALA A 432 -7.05 8.27 -6.74
N ILE A 433 -7.61 7.08 -6.59
CA ILE A 433 -8.64 6.54 -7.49
C ILE A 433 -9.90 7.41 -7.53
N GLY A 434 -10.29 8.05 -6.42
CA GLY A 434 -11.39 9.03 -6.43
C GLY A 434 -11.12 10.21 -7.37
N GLY A 435 -9.89 10.72 -7.38
CA GLY A 435 -9.45 11.76 -8.32
C GLY A 435 -9.41 11.27 -9.76
N VAL A 436 -9.02 10.01 -9.99
CA VAL A 436 -9.08 9.38 -11.32
C VAL A 436 -10.52 9.31 -11.82
N ILE A 437 -11.44 8.69 -11.08
CA ILE A 437 -12.84 8.49 -11.50
C ILE A 437 -13.55 9.83 -11.73
N ILE A 438 -13.36 10.81 -10.84
CA ILE A 438 -13.91 12.17 -11.01
C ILE A 438 -13.37 12.81 -12.30
N SER A 439 -12.05 12.71 -12.53
CA SER A 439 -11.42 13.28 -13.73
C SER A 439 -11.90 12.61 -15.01
N GLU A 440 -11.89 11.28 -15.05
CA GLU A 440 -12.31 10.51 -16.23
C GLU A 440 -13.77 10.80 -16.59
N TRP A 441 -14.64 10.94 -15.58
CA TRP A 441 -16.00 11.41 -15.82
C TRP A 441 -16.02 12.83 -16.33
N ALA A 442 -15.42 13.79 -15.63
CA ALA A 442 -15.49 15.22 -15.95
C ALA A 442 -15.02 15.54 -17.38
N TYR A 443 -13.98 14.86 -17.85
CA TYR A 443 -13.46 15.00 -19.23
C TYR A 443 -14.22 14.17 -20.28
N GLY A 444 -15.28 13.45 -19.90
CA GLY A 444 -16.10 12.66 -20.82
C GLY A 444 -15.41 11.39 -21.33
N ARG A 445 -14.44 10.85 -20.58
CA ARG A 445 -13.65 9.67 -20.96
C ARG A 445 -14.22 8.37 -20.39
N ALA A 446 -14.93 8.43 -19.26
CA ALA A 446 -15.60 7.28 -18.65
C ALA A 446 -16.88 7.68 -17.90
N GLY A 447 -17.66 6.69 -17.47
CA GLY A 447 -18.91 6.89 -16.73
C GLY A 447 -20.10 7.36 -17.60
N PRO A 448 -21.31 7.40 -17.03
CA PRO A 448 -22.50 7.92 -17.71
C PRO A 448 -22.26 9.32 -18.29
N GLN A 449 -22.63 9.49 -19.56
CA GLN A 449 -22.48 10.75 -20.30
C GLN A 449 -23.83 11.38 -20.59
N PRO A 450 -23.88 12.71 -20.82
CA PRO A 450 -25.13 13.38 -21.14
C PRO A 450 -25.79 12.80 -22.38
N VAL A 451 -27.09 12.56 -22.28
CA VAL A 451 -27.88 12.09 -23.43
C VAL A 451 -27.92 13.25 -24.43
N SER A 452 -27.24 13.11 -25.57
CA SER A 452 -27.30 14.11 -26.63
C SER A 452 -28.77 14.29 -27.07
N PRO A 453 -29.28 15.53 -27.20
CA PRO A 453 -30.66 15.79 -27.62
C PRO A 453 -31.05 15.22 -29.00
N LYS A 454 -30.13 14.57 -29.72
CA LYS A 454 -30.32 14.14 -31.11
C LYS A 454 -30.92 12.74 -31.31
N THR A 455 -31.36 12.03 -30.27
CA THR A 455 -32.00 10.70 -30.44
C THR A 455 -33.35 10.51 -29.74
N ALA A 456 -33.99 11.60 -29.30
CA ALA A 456 -35.40 11.57 -28.92
C ALA A 456 -36.29 11.78 -30.17
N ASN A 457 -36.21 10.85 -31.12
CA ASN A 457 -37.17 10.61 -32.21
C ASN A 457 -36.60 9.49 -33.11
N LEU A 458 -36.84 8.24 -32.74
CA LEU A 458 -36.98 7.09 -33.65
C LEU A 458 -37.86 6.04 -32.97
#